data_AF-A0A925JYU5-F1
#
_entry.id   AF-A0A925JYU5-F1
#
_cell.length_a   1.000
_cell.length_b   1.000
_cell.length_c   1.000
_cell.angle_alpha   90.00
_cell.angle_beta   90.00
_cell.angle_gamma   90.00
#
_symmetry.space_group_name_H-M   'P 1'
#
loop_
_entity.id
_entity.type
_entity.pdbx_description
1 polymer ?
#
loop_
_entity_poly.entity_id
_entity_poly.type
_entity_poly.pdbx_seq_one_letter_code
_entity_poly.pdbx_strand_id
1 'polypeptide(L)'
;MKAGEVIERFRSTGALLEGHFVLSSGLHSTQYLQCALVLQHPSEAESFGRAVAKHFSEQQVETIAAPAIGGIVIGWEVARSLGVRSIWTEREEGRMTLRRGFTVRPGERILVVEDVVTTGGSTR
;
A
#
# COMPACT_ATOMS: atom_id res chain seq x y z
N MET A 1 10.85 0.73 11.52
CA MET A 1 10.36 -0.63 11.79
C MET A 1 11.32 -1.61 11.16
N LYS A 2 11.68 -2.69 11.85
CA LYS A 2 12.57 -3.72 11.28
C LYS A 2 11.73 -4.82 10.59
N ALA A 3 12.31 -5.55 9.64
CA ALA A 3 11.59 -6.59 8.90
C ALA A 3 10.96 -7.66 9.82
N GLY A 4 11.69 -8.13 10.86
CA GLY A 4 11.14 -9.10 11.81
C GLY A 4 9.92 -8.59 12.59
N GLU A 5 9.91 -7.30 12.94
CA GLU A 5 8.78 -6.66 13.62
C GLU A 5 7.54 -6.62 12.73
N VAL A 6 7.71 -6.34 11.43
CA VAL A 6 6.61 -6.40 10.45
C VAL A 6 6.01 -7.81 10.40
N ILE A 7 6.85 -8.84 10.28
CA ILE A 7 6.41 -10.24 10.21
C ILE A 7 5.62 -10.64 11.46
N GLU A 8 6.07 -10.26 12.65
CA GLU A 8 5.34 -10.56 13.89
C GLU A 8 3.96 -9.89 13.93
N ARG A 9 3.84 -8.64 13.46
CA ARG A 9 2.55 -7.93 13.40
C ARG A 9 1.59 -8.60 12.41
N PHE A 10 2.10 -9.06 11.27
CA PHE A 10 1.29 -9.84 10.33
C PHE A 10 0.87 -11.19 10.93
N ARG A 11 1.74 -11.88 11.67
CA ARG A 11 1.39 -13.14 12.33
C ARG A 11 0.36 -12.94 13.43
N SER A 12 0.55 -11.94 14.31
CA SER A 12 -0.33 -11.70 15.46
C SER A 12 -1.74 -11.24 15.06
N THR A 13 -1.90 -10.61 13.90
CA THR A 13 -3.19 -10.22 13.32
C THR A 13 -3.83 -11.29 12.42
N GLY A 14 -3.16 -12.43 12.23
CA GLY A 14 -3.61 -13.47 11.29
C GLY A 14 -3.49 -13.08 9.82
N ALA A 15 -2.77 -11.99 9.50
CA ALA A 15 -2.52 -11.53 8.15
C ALA A 15 -1.44 -12.35 7.41
N LEU A 16 -0.59 -13.09 8.13
CA LEU A 16 0.28 -14.10 7.55
C LEU A 16 -0.42 -15.47 7.59
N LEU A 17 -0.90 -15.92 6.44
CA LEU A 17 -1.53 -17.24 6.28
C LEU A 17 -0.48 -18.26 5.87
N GLU A 18 -0.53 -19.44 6.50
CA GLU A 18 0.34 -20.58 6.20
C GLU A 18 -0.49 -21.74 5.65
N GLY A 19 -0.04 -22.36 4.57
CA GLY A 19 -0.81 -23.37 3.84
C GLY A 19 -0.23 -23.67 2.46
N HIS A 20 -1.07 -23.88 1.46
CA HIS A 20 -0.67 -24.00 0.06
C HIS A 20 -1.51 -23.05 -0.79
N PHE A 21 -0.85 -22.08 -1.42
CA PHE A 21 -1.50 -21.02 -2.18
C PHE A 21 -0.96 -21.00 -3.61
N VAL A 22 -1.84 -20.77 -4.58
CA VAL A 22 -1.47 -20.42 -5.96
C VAL A 22 -1.63 -18.91 -6.11
N LEU A 23 -0.51 -18.22 -6.35
CA LEU A 23 -0.48 -16.76 -6.49
C LEU A 23 -1.03 -16.34 -7.86
N SER A 24 -1.33 -15.05 -8.01
CA SER A 24 -1.78 -14.48 -9.30
C SER A 24 -0.76 -14.64 -10.44
N SER A 25 0.51 -14.88 -10.12
CA SER A 25 1.57 -15.23 -11.07
C SER A 25 1.53 -16.69 -11.54
N GLY A 26 0.68 -17.53 -10.95
CA GLY A 26 0.68 -18.99 -11.13
C GLY A 26 1.71 -19.74 -10.28
N LEU A 27 2.57 -19.02 -9.54
CA LEU A 27 3.54 -19.63 -8.63
C LEU A 27 2.86 -20.17 -7.37
N HIS A 28 3.41 -21.25 -6.83
CA HIS A 28 2.95 -21.82 -5.56
C HIS A 28 3.75 -21.23 -4.40
N SER A 29 3.06 -20.97 -3.29
CA SER A 29 3.66 -20.46 -2.05
C SER A 29 3.09 -21.20 -0.84
N THR A 30 3.93 -21.41 0.17
CA THR A 30 3.47 -21.91 1.48
C THR A 30 2.91 -20.80 2.37
N GLN A 31 3.08 -19.54 1.96
CA GLN A 31 2.69 -18.36 2.71
C GLN A 31 1.92 -17.37 1.84
N TYR A 32 0.93 -16.70 2.43
CA TYR A 32 0.17 -15.63 1.78
C TYR A 32 -0.05 -14.46 2.75
N LEU A 33 0.16 -13.24 2.26
CA LEU A 33 -0.06 -12.02 3.03
C LEU A 33 -1.44 -11.44 2.69
N GLN A 34 -2.34 -11.45 3.67
CA GLN A 34 -3.65 -10.82 3.57
C GLN A 34 -3.59 -9.45 4.26
N CYS A 35 -3.06 -8.44 3.57
CA CYS A 35 -2.81 -7.11 4.12
C CYS A 35 -4.06 -6.44 4.72
N ALA A 36 -5.25 -6.73 4.21
CA ALA A 36 -6.50 -6.21 4.77
C ALA A 36 -6.69 -6.58 6.26
N LEU A 37 -6.24 -7.77 6.69
CA LEU A 37 -6.40 -8.23 8.08
C LEU A 37 -5.52 -7.46 9.07
N VAL A 38 -4.35 -6.98 8.64
CA VAL A 38 -3.51 -6.14 9.50
C VAL A 38 -3.90 -4.66 9.38
N LEU A 39 -4.23 -4.18 8.18
CA LEU A 39 -4.57 -2.79 7.91
C LEU A 39 -5.97 -2.39 8.42
N GLN A 40 -6.85 -3.34 8.72
CA GLN A 40 -8.13 -3.04 9.39
C GLN A 40 -7.94 -2.44 10.80
N HIS A 41 -6.77 -2.65 11.42
CA HIS A 41 -6.44 -2.12 12.73
C HIS A 41 -5.78 -0.73 12.56
N PRO A 42 -6.45 0.38 12.92
CA PRO A 42 -5.94 1.72 12.61
C PRO A 42 -4.57 2.02 13.22
N SER A 43 -4.28 1.52 14.43
CA SER A 43 -2.97 1.64 15.06
C SER A 43 -1.87 0.88 14.30
N GLU A 44 -2.23 -0.23 13.67
CA GLU A 44 -1.32 -1.00 12.83
C GLU A 44 -1.01 -0.26 11.54
N ALA A 45 -2.06 0.16 10.82
CA ALA A 45 -1.98 0.95 9.60
C ALA A 45 -1.18 2.24 9.79
N GLU A 46 -1.48 3.00 10.85
CA GLU A 46 -0.74 4.22 11.20
C GLU A 46 0.76 3.93 11.42
N SER A 47 1.08 2.88 12.17
CA SER A 47 2.46 2.56 12.50
C SER A 47 3.25 2.13 11.24
N PHE A 48 2.62 1.37 10.34
CA PHE A 48 3.21 1.06 9.03
C PHE A 48 3.35 2.29 8.15
N GLY A 49 2.32 3.14 8.07
CA GLY A 49 2.36 4.38 7.29
C GLY A 49 3.49 5.30 7.74
N ARG A 50 3.68 5.49 9.05
CA ARG A 50 4.82 6.23 9.61
C ARG A 50 6.16 5.59 9.24
N ALA A 51 6.25 4.26 9.32
CA ALA A 51 7.47 3.54 9.00
C ALA A 51 7.87 3.74 7.52
N VAL A 52 6.91 3.65 6.60
CA VAL A 52 7.12 3.92 5.18
C VAL A 52 7.48 5.39 4.95
N ALA A 53 6.68 6.33 5.47
CA ALA A 53 6.89 7.78 5.32
C ALA A 53 8.29 8.24 5.73
N LYS A 54 8.89 7.63 6.76
CA LYS A 54 10.25 7.94 7.21
C LYS A 54 11.31 7.78 6.11
N HIS A 55 11.10 6.90 5.13
CA HIS A 55 12.04 6.72 4.02
C HIS A 55 11.97 7.84 2.97
N PHE A 56 10.92 8.65 3.00
CA PHE A 56 10.60 9.65 1.97
C PHE A 56 10.55 11.09 2.50
N SER A 57 10.87 11.33 3.78
CA SER A 57 10.76 12.65 4.41
C SER A 57 11.60 13.74 3.74
N GLU A 58 12.70 13.36 3.07
CA GLU A 58 13.60 14.29 2.38
C GLU A 58 13.36 14.38 0.87
N GLN A 59 12.39 13.63 0.33
CA GLN A 59 12.15 13.51 -1.12
C GLN A 59 11.13 14.53 -1.65
N GLN A 60 10.72 15.49 -0.82
CA GLN A 60 9.79 16.56 -1.16
C GLN A 60 8.49 16.06 -1.84
N VAL A 61 7.98 14.90 -1.42
CA VAL A 61 6.71 14.33 -1.92
C VAL A 61 5.59 15.35 -1.73
N GLU A 62 4.75 15.52 -2.74
CA GLU A 62 3.60 16.45 -2.72
C GLU A 62 2.25 15.72 -2.60
N THR A 63 2.18 14.48 -3.10
CA THR A 63 0.96 13.68 -3.15
C THR A 63 1.29 12.19 -3.05
N ILE A 64 0.47 11.44 -2.30
CA ILE A 64 0.46 9.97 -2.38
C ILE A 64 -0.61 9.53 -3.37
N ALA A 65 -0.25 8.62 -4.28
CA ALA A 65 -1.20 7.89 -5.12
C ALA A 65 -1.21 6.41 -4.74
N ALA A 66 -2.39 5.84 -4.53
CA ALA A 66 -2.52 4.42 -4.22
C ALA A 66 -3.47 3.71 -5.20
N PRO A 67 -3.15 2.51 -5.68
CA PRO A 67 -4.11 1.73 -6.47
C PRO A 67 -5.23 1.18 -5.57
N ALA A 68 -6.47 1.35 -5.99
CA ALA A 68 -7.61 0.76 -5.30
C ALA A 68 -7.68 -0.76 -5.53
N ILE A 69 -8.12 -1.55 -4.55
CA ILE A 69 -8.59 -1.13 -3.20
C ILE A 69 -7.48 -1.24 -2.14
N GLY A 70 -6.60 -2.25 -2.25
CA GLY A 70 -5.66 -2.64 -1.20
C GLY A 70 -4.74 -1.51 -0.72
N GLY A 71 -4.18 -0.74 -1.65
CA GLY A 71 -3.26 0.35 -1.33
C GLY A 71 -3.89 1.56 -0.64
N ILE A 72 -5.22 1.73 -0.65
CA ILE A 72 -5.87 2.96 -0.17
C ILE A 72 -5.53 3.24 1.29
N VAL A 73 -5.68 2.24 2.18
CA VAL A 73 -5.50 2.43 3.63
C VAL A 73 -4.05 2.79 3.95
N ILE A 74 -3.09 2.02 3.43
CA ILE A 74 -1.68 2.29 3.69
C ILE A 74 -1.23 3.60 3.04
N GLY A 75 -1.69 3.90 1.81
CA GLY A 75 -1.38 5.15 1.11
C GLY A 75 -1.94 6.37 1.85
N TRP A 76 -3.13 6.24 2.45
CA TRP A 76 -3.71 7.28 3.30
C TRP A 76 -2.85 7.52 4.55
N GLU A 77 -2.39 6.47 5.23
CA GLU A 77 -1.55 6.60 6.42
C GLU A 77 -0.15 7.15 6.12
N VAL A 78 0.43 6.81 4.96
CA VAL A 78 1.66 7.44 4.48
C VAL A 78 1.45 8.92 4.19
N ALA A 79 0.37 9.28 3.50
CA ALA A 79 0.04 10.67 3.18
C ALA A 79 -0.15 11.50 4.45
N ARG A 80 -0.91 10.97 5.41
CA ARG A 80 -1.11 11.56 6.73
C ARG A 80 0.20 11.78 7.47
N SER A 81 1.11 10.81 7.41
CA SER A 81 2.42 10.88 8.06
C SER A 81 3.36 11.91 7.41
N LEU A 82 3.27 12.10 6.09
CA LEU A 82 4.05 13.10 5.34
C LEU A 82 3.39 14.50 5.32
N GLY A 83 2.14 14.62 5.79
CA GLY A 83 1.39 15.88 5.76
C GLY A 83 0.97 16.30 4.35
N VAL A 84 0.74 15.34 3.45
CA VAL A 84 0.36 15.58 2.05
C VAL A 84 -1.00 14.97 1.73
N ARG A 85 -1.57 15.35 0.58
CA ARG A 85 -2.84 14.75 0.14
C ARG A 85 -2.65 13.32 -0.34
N SER A 86 -3.70 12.51 -0.18
CA SER A 86 -3.80 11.17 -0.74
C SER A 86 -4.85 11.14 -1.85
N ILE A 87 -4.53 10.49 -2.96
CA ILE A 87 -5.45 10.18 -4.05
C ILE A 87 -5.34 8.69 -4.38
N TRP A 88 -6.33 8.15 -5.07
CA TRP A 88 -6.28 6.76 -5.52
C TRP A 88 -6.81 6.59 -6.93
N THR A 89 -6.26 5.59 -7.62
CA THR A 89 -6.74 5.14 -8.93
C THR A 89 -7.68 3.96 -8.74
N GLU A 90 -8.60 3.77 -9.68
CA GLU A 90 -9.52 2.63 -9.70
C GLU A 90 -9.43 1.95 -11.06
N ARG A 91 -9.74 0.65 -11.12
CA ARG A 91 -9.81 -0.05 -12.42
C ARG A 91 -11.09 0.35 -13.16
N GLU A 92 -10.91 0.89 -14.36
CA GLU A 92 -11.96 1.11 -15.35
C GLU A 92 -11.58 0.35 -16.62
N GLU A 93 -12.44 -0.58 -17.06
CA GLU A 93 -12.20 -1.42 -18.25
C GLU A 93 -10.81 -2.09 -18.26
N GLY A 94 -10.35 -2.52 -17.07
CA GLY A 94 -9.06 -3.20 -16.90
C GLY A 94 -7.84 -2.29 -16.80
N ARG A 95 -8.01 -0.96 -16.89
CA ARG A 95 -6.92 0.02 -16.75
C ARG A 95 -7.02 0.79 -15.44
N MET A 96 -5.90 1.04 -14.78
CA MET A 96 -5.87 1.95 -13.64
C MET A 96 -6.09 3.38 -14.12
N THR A 97 -7.16 4.00 -13.61
CA THR A 97 -7.61 5.33 -14.02
C THR A 97 -7.80 6.21 -12.80
N LEU A 98 -7.40 7.47 -12.91
CA LEU A 98 -7.68 8.47 -11.88
C LEU A 98 -9.15 8.91 -11.99
N ARG A 99 -9.93 8.67 -10.94
CA ARG A 99 -11.37 8.97 -10.89
C ARG A 99 -11.69 9.98 -9.78
N ARG A 100 -12.96 10.08 -9.40
CA ARG A 100 -13.46 10.87 -8.25
C ARG A 100 -13.20 12.39 -8.34
N GLY A 101 -12.87 12.89 -9.54
CA GLY A 101 -12.54 14.29 -9.75
C GLY A 101 -11.14 14.68 -9.27
N PHE A 102 -10.28 13.71 -8.94
CA PHE A 102 -8.88 14.00 -8.62
C PHE A 102 -8.16 14.56 -9.84
N THR A 103 -7.32 15.56 -9.60
CA THR A 103 -6.42 16.14 -10.60
C THR A 103 -4.99 16.10 -10.09
N VAL A 104 -4.06 16.10 -11.02
CA VAL A 104 -2.62 16.20 -10.77
C VAL A 104 -2.04 17.29 -11.66
N ARG A 105 -1.07 18.05 -11.15
CA ARG A 105 -0.41 19.13 -11.90
C ARG A 105 0.81 18.57 -12.64
N PRO A 106 1.17 19.11 -13.81
CA PRO A 106 2.45 18.82 -14.43
C PRO A 106 3.62 19.06 -13.45
N GLY A 107 4.51 18.09 -13.32
CA GLY A 107 5.67 18.16 -12.41
C GLY A 107 5.38 17.89 -10.94
N GLU A 108 4.14 17.59 -10.56
CA GLU A 108 3.79 17.22 -9.18
C GLU A 108 4.53 15.95 -8.75
N ARG A 109 5.27 16.01 -7.64
CA ARG A 109 6.02 14.85 -7.12
C ARG A 109 5.11 13.88 -6.39
N ILE A 110 4.75 12.81 -7.08
CA ILE A 110 3.84 11.77 -6.58
C ILE A 110 4.64 10.55 -6.13
N LEU A 111 4.37 10.07 -4.91
CA LEU A 111 4.83 8.77 -4.44
C LEU A 111 3.68 7.77 -4.58
N VAL A 112 3.92 6.69 -5.33
CA VAL A 112 2.97 5.58 -5.45
C VAL A 112 3.16 4.61 -4.29
N VAL A 113 2.09 4.29 -3.57
CA VAL A 113 2.11 3.40 -2.39
C VAL A 113 1.09 2.27 -2.59
N GLU A 114 1.51 1.05 -2.30
CA GLU A 114 0.68 -0.17 -2.37
C GLU A 114 0.85 -0.98 -1.08
N ASP A 115 -0.15 -1.78 -0.72
CA ASP A 115 -0.13 -2.64 0.47
C ASP A 115 0.74 -3.90 0.29
N VAL A 116 0.78 -4.46 -0.91
CA VAL A 116 1.66 -5.57 -1.29
C VAL A 116 2.08 -5.49 -2.75
N VAL A 117 3.37 -5.66 -3.01
CA VAL A 117 3.91 -5.70 -4.36
C VAL A 117 4.36 -7.12 -4.68
N THR A 118 3.75 -7.73 -5.70
CA THR A 118 4.17 -9.04 -6.24
C THR A 118 4.92 -8.85 -7.56
N THR A 119 4.19 -8.62 -8.65
CA THR A 119 4.75 -8.35 -9.99
C THR A 119 4.85 -6.85 -10.30
N GLY A 120 4.26 -6.00 -9.44
CA GLY A 120 4.16 -4.55 -9.68
C GLY A 120 3.16 -4.15 -10.76
N GLY A 121 2.29 -5.06 -11.22
CA GLY A 121 1.32 -4.77 -12.29
C GLY A 121 0.29 -3.69 -11.93
N SER A 122 -0.05 -3.54 -10.65
CA SER A 122 -0.99 -2.49 -10.18
C SER A 122 -0.38 -1.09 -10.10
N THR A 123 0.95 -1.01 -10.09
CA THR A 123 1.72 0.23 -9.94
C THR A 123 2.41 0.67 -11.24
N ARG A 124 2.14 -0.03 -12.36
CA ARG A 124 2.62 0.30 -13.71
C ARG A 124 1.63 1.13 -14.50
#